data_AF-A0A836PQH3-F1
#
_entry.id   AF-A0A836PQH3-F1
#
_cell.length_a   1.000
_cell.length_b   1.000
_cell.length_c   1.000
_cell.angle_alpha   90.00
_cell.angle_beta   90.00
_cell.angle_gamma   90.00
#
_symmetry.space_group_name_H-M   'P 1'
#
loop_
_entity.id
_entity.type
_entity.pdbx_description
1 polymer ?
#
loop_
_entity_poly.entity_id
_entity_poly.type
_entity_poly.pdbx_seq_one_letter_code
_entity_poly.pdbx_strand_id
1 'polypeptide(L)'
;MKLCLLRGTGLVVGFLLLVACVLLYQNNRSVALPDKADITSAYNKSVAWVIKNQADLLQDSNTVLWKFLYESALITKDPALKKLVQRYIDEQIHPRSPWRYYFDPYAAITIDPATMEHFPDYNLFMLYGLSCSPVLEVLPLIQKQLNDGFCFWSPIMSPCTTHQLMGVKFIQKRRCGTVAAANELEVDLLEDIQRQLSIDPRMGDVYIQRTMMLMLSRAHDHVKPVWIQRIMEHQLADGSWTNFGPLIAVGNDRFFGFSYWFLDIRELKANFHTTAQAIYLMALLMESYDGLN
;
A
#
# COMPACT_ATOMS: atom_id res chain seq x y z
N MET A 1 20.94 -25.65 39.20
CA MET A 1 21.00 -24.55 38.20
C MET A 1 20.38 -24.90 36.85
N LYS A 2 20.73 -26.03 36.20
CA LYS A 2 20.18 -26.42 34.86
C LYS A 2 18.64 -26.55 34.81
N LEU A 3 17.99 -27.02 35.88
CA LEU A 3 16.53 -27.17 35.92
C LEU A 3 15.75 -25.83 35.95
N CYS A 4 16.33 -24.77 36.52
CA CYS A 4 15.68 -23.44 36.54
C CYS A 4 15.75 -22.74 35.19
N LEU A 5 16.87 -22.89 34.46
CA LEU A 5 17.03 -22.36 33.10
C LEU A 5 16.01 -22.98 32.13
N LEU A 6 15.80 -24.31 32.19
CA LEU A 6 14.83 -25.01 31.35
C LEU A 6 13.38 -24.54 31.58
N ARG A 7 13.00 -24.25 32.83
CA ARG A 7 11.64 -23.75 33.15
C ARG A 7 11.41 -22.33 32.65
N GLY A 8 12.41 -21.45 32.75
CA GLY A 8 12.33 -20.07 32.27
C GLY A 8 12.16 -20.00 30.74
N THR A 9 12.96 -20.78 29.99
CA THR A 9 12.87 -20.83 28.53
C THR A 9 11.51 -21.31 28.05
N GLY A 10 10.95 -22.35 28.70
CA GLY A 10 9.62 -22.87 28.34
C GLY A 10 8.49 -21.83 28.49
N LEU A 11 8.52 -21.02 29.55
CA LEU A 11 7.52 -19.98 29.78
C LEU A 11 7.59 -18.85 28.74
N VAL A 12 8.80 -18.40 28.39
CA VAL A 12 8.99 -17.34 27.38
C VAL A 12 8.51 -17.82 26.00
N VAL A 13 8.90 -19.03 25.59
CA VAL A 13 8.47 -19.59 24.31
C VAL A 13 6.95 -19.77 24.29
N GLY A 14 6.36 -20.32 25.36
CA GLY A 14 4.91 -20.48 25.47
C GLY A 14 4.17 -19.15 25.39
N PHE A 15 4.68 -18.10 26.03
CA PHE A 15 4.10 -16.75 25.96
C PHE A 15 4.19 -16.15 24.55
N LEU A 16 5.34 -16.26 23.88
CA LEU A 16 5.51 -15.76 22.51
C LEU A 16 4.58 -16.48 21.51
N LEU A 17 4.41 -17.80 21.66
CA LEU A 17 3.47 -18.58 20.85
C LEU A 17 2.02 -18.12 21.10
N LEU A 18 1.64 -17.90 22.35
CA LEU A 18 0.32 -17.39 22.68
C LEU A 18 0.07 -16.02 22.04
N VAL A 19 1.03 -15.09 22.14
CA VAL A 19 0.94 -13.77 21.51
C VAL A 19 0.79 -13.90 19.99
N ALA A 20 1.59 -14.75 19.34
CA ALA A 20 1.49 -15.01 17.91
C ALA A 20 0.10 -15.58 17.53
N CYS A 21 -0.42 -16.55 18.28
CA CYS A 21 -1.75 -17.12 18.06
C CYS A 21 -2.85 -16.06 18.20
N VAL A 22 -2.77 -15.19 19.22
CA VAL A 22 -3.73 -14.10 19.41
C VAL A 22 -3.69 -13.11 18.25
N LEU A 23 -2.50 -12.69 17.82
CA LEU A 23 -2.34 -11.78 16.69
C LEU A 23 -2.87 -12.38 15.39
N LEU A 24 -2.56 -13.65 15.11
CA LEU A 24 -3.07 -14.36 13.94
C LEU A 24 -4.59 -14.53 13.99
N TYR A 25 -5.15 -14.86 15.15
CA TYR A 25 -6.60 -14.94 15.33
C TYR A 25 -7.27 -13.59 15.10
N GLN A 26 -6.76 -12.52 15.73
CA GLN A 26 -7.29 -11.16 15.54
C GLN A 26 -7.19 -10.67 14.09
N ASN A 27 -6.20 -11.15 13.34
CA ASN A 27 -6.00 -10.79 11.95
C ASN A 27 -6.82 -11.63 10.95
N ASN A 28 -7.39 -12.76 11.39
CA ASN A 28 -8.13 -13.68 10.51
C ASN A 28 -9.53 -14.04 10.99
N ARG A 29 -10.00 -13.49 12.12
CA ARG A 29 -11.34 -13.73 12.63
C ARG A 29 -12.42 -13.24 11.65
N SER A 30 -13.57 -13.92 11.67
CA SER A 30 -14.75 -13.48 10.94
C SER A 30 -15.38 -12.29 11.66
N VAL A 31 -15.63 -11.21 10.92
CA VAL A 31 -16.33 -10.00 11.39
C VAL A 31 -17.24 -9.50 10.27
N ALA A 32 -18.23 -8.69 10.61
CA ALA A 32 -19.03 -8.00 9.59
C ALA A 32 -18.16 -6.96 8.85
N LEU A 33 -18.49 -6.71 7.58
CA LEU A 33 -17.92 -5.60 6.83
C LEU A 33 -18.27 -4.28 7.53
N PRO A 34 -17.32 -3.34 7.68
CA PRO A 34 -17.64 -2.01 8.19
C PRO A 34 -18.75 -1.31 7.39
N ASP A 35 -19.55 -0.49 8.04
CA ASP A 35 -20.66 0.20 7.37
C ASP A 35 -20.13 1.21 6.34
N LYS A 36 -20.85 1.36 5.22
CA LYS A 36 -20.50 2.34 4.16
C LYS A 36 -20.36 3.75 4.72
N ALA A 37 -21.16 4.09 5.72
CA ALA A 37 -21.10 5.38 6.42
C ALA A 37 -19.78 5.57 7.17
N ASP A 38 -19.27 4.52 7.82
CA ASP A 38 -18.00 4.58 8.54
C ASP A 38 -16.82 4.70 7.58
N ILE A 39 -16.84 3.97 6.47
CA ILE A 39 -15.83 4.07 5.39
C ILE A 39 -15.81 5.49 4.82
N THR A 40 -17.00 6.05 4.54
CA THR A 40 -17.16 7.42 4.04
C THR A 40 -16.67 8.46 5.06
N SER A 41 -16.96 8.24 6.35
CA SER A 41 -16.48 9.09 7.45
C SER A 41 -14.95 9.07 7.55
N ALA A 42 -14.34 7.88 7.50
CA ALA A 42 -12.89 7.72 7.51
C ALA A 42 -12.23 8.42 6.31
N TYR A 43 -12.78 8.22 5.10
CA TYR A 43 -12.35 8.93 3.89
C TYR A 43 -12.39 10.45 4.09
N ASN A 44 -13.53 11.02 4.50
CA ASN A 44 -13.70 12.47 4.65
C ASN A 44 -12.72 13.08 5.66
N LYS A 45 -12.48 12.41 6.80
CA LYS A 45 -11.49 12.86 7.79
C LYS A 45 -10.09 12.88 7.21
N SER A 46 -9.72 11.85 6.45
CA SER A 46 -8.40 11.74 5.84
C SER A 46 -8.15 12.76 4.72
N VAL A 47 -9.18 13.07 3.92
CA VAL A 47 -9.12 14.17 2.96
C VAL A 47 -8.97 15.50 3.69
N ALA A 48 -9.76 15.75 4.74
CA ALA A 48 -9.64 16.98 5.53
C ALA A 48 -8.23 17.15 6.11
N TRP A 49 -7.61 16.05 6.57
CA TRP A 49 -6.21 16.07 7.00
C TRP A 49 -5.26 16.45 5.88
N VAL A 50 -5.37 15.84 4.69
CA VAL A 50 -4.51 16.15 3.54
C VAL A 50 -4.66 17.62 3.13
N ILE A 51 -5.87 18.15 3.06
CA ILE A 51 -6.11 19.56 2.71
C ILE A 51 -5.53 20.51 3.77
N LYS A 52 -5.68 20.17 5.06
CA LYS A 52 -5.14 20.95 6.17
C LYS A 52 -3.62 21.02 6.15
N ASN A 53 -2.95 19.92 5.76
CA ASN A 53 -1.49 19.80 5.75
C ASN A 53 -0.86 20.01 4.37
N GLN A 54 -1.63 20.46 3.36
CA GLN A 54 -1.20 20.48 1.97
C GLN A 54 0.09 21.25 1.69
N ALA A 55 0.41 22.28 2.47
CA ALA A 55 1.61 23.08 2.27
C ALA A 55 2.89 22.24 2.45
N ASP A 56 2.93 21.42 3.49
CA ASP A 56 4.04 20.51 3.77
C ASP A 56 4.03 19.34 2.80
N LEU A 57 2.83 18.78 2.54
CA LEU A 57 2.69 17.62 1.66
C LEU A 57 3.16 17.91 0.24
N LEU A 58 2.92 19.11 -0.30
CA LEU A 58 3.37 19.52 -1.65
C LEU A 58 4.88 19.45 -1.84
N GLN A 59 5.67 19.35 -0.76
CA GLN A 59 7.12 19.15 -0.84
C GLN A 59 7.52 17.67 -0.98
N ASP A 60 6.59 16.73 -0.84
CA ASP A 60 6.85 15.29 -0.99
C ASP A 60 7.00 14.91 -2.47
N SER A 61 8.17 14.38 -2.81
CA SER A 61 8.55 14.03 -4.18
C SER A 61 8.05 12.64 -4.63
N ASN A 62 7.42 11.86 -3.75
CA ASN A 62 6.91 10.54 -4.11
C ASN A 62 5.64 10.63 -4.95
N THR A 63 5.81 10.67 -6.28
CA THR A 63 4.71 10.84 -7.23
C THR A 63 3.66 9.72 -7.18
N VAL A 64 4.01 8.52 -6.70
CA VAL A 64 3.06 7.42 -6.56
C VAL A 64 1.97 7.74 -5.52
N LEU A 65 2.32 8.44 -4.44
CA LEU A 65 1.34 8.86 -3.43
C LEU A 65 0.33 9.86 -4.00
N TRP A 66 0.83 10.79 -4.80
CA TRP A 66 0.00 11.75 -5.51
C TRP A 66 -0.89 11.08 -6.56
N LYS A 67 -0.43 9.98 -7.16
CA LYS A 67 -1.27 9.14 -8.02
C LYS A 67 -2.44 8.52 -7.25
N PHE A 68 -2.25 8.08 -6.01
CA PHE A 68 -3.35 7.56 -5.19
C PHE A 68 -4.40 8.64 -4.89
N LEU A 69 -3.98 9.85 -4.55
CA LEU A 69 -4.90 10.98 -4.37
C LEU A 69 -5.62 11.34 -5.68
N TYR A 70 -4.91 11.29 -6.82
CA TYR A 70 -5.50 11.53 -8.14
C TYR A 70 -6.62 10.54 -8.46
N GLU A 71 -6.35 9.23 -8.35
CA GLU A 71 -7.35 8.19 -8.63
C GLU A 71 -8.52 8.28 -7.64
N SER A 72 -8.24 8.58 -6.36
CA SER A 72 -9.28 8.82 -5.36
C SER A 72 -10.21 9.96 -5.76
N ALA A 73 -9.65 11.09 -6.20
CA ALA A 73 -10.41 12.25 -6.65
C ALA A 73 -11.27 11.95 -7.89
N LEU A 74 -10.83 11.04 -8.77
CA LEU A 74 -11.62 10.59 -9.91
C LEU A 74 -12.81 9.73 -9.48
N ILE A 75 -12.58 8.77 -8.57
CA ILE A 75 -13.61 7.86 -8.06
C ILE A 75 -14.69 8.63 -7.29
N THR A 76 -14.28 9.45 -6.33
CA THR A 76 -15.21 10.15 -5.41
C THR A 76 -15.71 11.48 -5.96
N LYS A 77 -15.11 11.96 -7.05
CA LYS A 77 -15.37 13.28 -7.64
C LYS A 77 -15.12 14.43 -6.65
N ASP A 78 -14.19 14.25 -5.70
CA ASP A 78 -13.83 15.26 -4.70
C ASP A 78 -13.10 16.46 -5.34
N PRO A 79 -13.72 17.66 -5.36
CA PRO A 79 -13.14 18.83 -6.00
C PRO A 79 -11.92 19.38 -5.25
N ALA A 80 -11.83 19.20 -3.93
CA ALA A 80 -10.72 19.69 -3.12
C ALA A 80 -9.46 18.86 -3.39
N LEU A 81 -9.57 17.52 -3.39
CA LEU A 81 -8.47 16.64 -3.78
C LEU A 81 -8.05 16.90 -5.22
N LYS A 82 -9.00 17.00 -6.16
CA LYS A 82 -8.69 17.29 -7.57
C LYS A 82 -7.87 18.57 -7.72
N LYS A 83 -8.28 19.65 -7.04
CA LYS A 83 -7.57 20.93 -7.06
C LYS A 83 -6.16 20.80 -6.47
N LEU A 84 -6.02 20.10 -5.33
CA LEU A 84 -4.72 19.91 -4.68
C LEU A 84 -3.76 19.09 -5.57
N VAL A 85 -4.23 18.00 -6.15
CA VAL A 85 -3.41 17.16 -7.04
C VAL A 85 -2.99 17.93 -8.29
N GLN A 86 -3.90 18.71 -8.88
CA GLN A 86 -3.55 19.56 -10.02
C GLN A 86 -2.42 20.54 -9.67
N ARG A 87 -2.49 21.15 -8.48
CA ARG A 87 -1.43 22.03 -7.98
C ARG A 87 -0.09 21.29 -7.83
N TYR A 88 -0.07 20.07 -7.30
CA TYR A 88 1.14 19.24 -7.25
C TYR A 88 1.72 18.99 -8.66
N ILE A 89 0.86 18.61 -9.60
CA ILE A 89 1.25 18.35 -11.00
C ILE A 89 1.89 19.59 -11.63
N ASP A 90 1.34 20.77 -11.38
CA ASP A 90 1.81 22.03 -11.96
C ASP A 90 3.09 22.55 -11.29
N GLU A 91 3.24 22.37 -9.96
CA GLU A 91 4.38 22.87 -9.20
C GLU A 91 5.58 21.91 -9.16
N GLN A 92 5.35 20.59 -9.13
CA GLN A 92 6.39 19.60 -8.82
C GLN A 92 6.75 18.69 -10.00
N ILE A 93 5.84 18.47 -10.95
CA ILE A 93 6.08 17.53 -12.06
C ILE A 93 6.54 18.29 -13.30
N HIS A 94 7.86 18.30 -13.51
CA HIS A 94 8.44 18.84 -14.73
C HIS A 94 7.80 18.21 -15.99
N PRO A 95 7.48 18.99 -17.05
CA PRO A 95 6.77 18.48 -18.24
C PRO A 95 7.47 17.30 -18.95
N ARG A 96 8.80 17.18 -18.82
CA ARG A 96 9.59 16.08 -19.37
C ARG A 96 9.90 14.96 -18.37
N SER A 97 9.38 15.04 -17.15
CA SER A 97 9.59 14.00 -16.14
C SER A 97 8.86 12.73 -16.55
N PRO A 98 9.49 11.54 -16.53
CA PRO A 98 8.81 10.28 -16.85
C PRO A 98 7.62 10.01 -15.92
N TRP A 99 7.60 10.61 -14.73
CA TRP A 99 6.50 10.50 -13.78
C TRP A 99 5.21 11.18 -14.23
N ARG A 100 5.24 12.00 -15.29
CA ARG A 100 4.03 12.58 -15.89
C ARG A 100 3.04 11.52 -16.36
N TYR A 101 3.51 10.33 -16.76
CA TYR A 101 2.63 9.24 -17.20
C TYR A 101 1.62 8.78 -16.14
N TYR A 102 1.87 9.09 -14.85
CA TYR A 102 0.86 8.86 -13.81
C TYR A 102 -0.42 9.67 -14.02
N PHE A 103 -0.31 10.88 -14.55
CA PHE A 103 -1.41 11.84 -14.65
C PHE A 103 -1.85 12.09 -16.08
N ASP A 104 -0.95 11.91 -17.04
CA ASP A 104 -1.20 12.02 -18.47
C ASP A 104 -0.74 10.75 -19.17
N PRO A 105 -1.67 9.80 -19.44
CA PRO A 105 -1.33 8.57 -20.15
C PRO A 105 -0.90 8.81 -21.60
N TYR A 106 -1.04 10.01 -22.15
CA TYR A 106 -0.65 10.34 -23.53
C TYR A 106 0.58 11.26 -23.58
N ALA A 107 1.27 11.46 -22.45
CA ALA A 107 2.47 12.29 -22.40
C ALA A 107 3.52 11.77 -23.40
N ALA A 108 4.07 12.66 -24.23
CA ALA A 108 5.11 12.33 -25.20
C ALA A 108 6.51 12.54 -24.58
N ILE A 109 6.91 11.65 -23.67
CA ILE A 109 8.19 11.74 -22.96
C ILE A 109 9.16 10.68 -23.47
N THR A 110 10.34 11.13 -23.88
CA THR A 110 11.47 10.25 -24.19
C THR A 110 11.98 9.56 -22.93
N ILE A 111 11.92 8.24 -22.91
CA ILE A 111 12.49 7.41 -21.85
C ILE A 111 13.93 7.06 -22.21
N ASP A 112 14.87 7.51 -21.37
CA ASP A 112 16.28 7.16 -21.46
C ASP A 112 16.69 6.35 -20.22
N PRO A 113 16.92 5.03 -20.34
CA PRO A 113 17.33 4.19 -19.21
C PRO A 113 18.60 4.69 -18.51
N ALA A 114 19.51 5.36 -19.22
CA ALA A 114 20.74 5.87 -18.60
C ALA A 114 20.45 6.92 -17.53
N THR A 115 19.41 7.73 -17.72
CA THR A 115 18.98 8.73 -16.73
C THR A 115 18.25 8.12 -15.53
N MET A 116 17.92 6.82 -15.60
CA MET A 116 17.11 6.10 -14.60
C MET A 116 17.90 4.99 -13.89
N GLU A 117 19.21 4.90 -14.09
CA GLU A 117 20.08 3.88 -13.47
C GLU A 117 19.99 3.88 -11.93
N HIS A 118 19.72 5.04 -11.33
CA HIS A 118 19.60 5.19 -9.87
C HIS A 118 18.19 4.87 -9.35
N PHE A 119 17.23 4.53 -10.21
CA PHE A 119 15.88 4.25 -9.77
C PHE A 119 15.82 2.86 -9.14
N PRO A 120 15.07 2.69 -8.04
CA PRO A 120 14.72 1.37 -7.56
C PRO A 120 14.12 0.50 -8.67
N ASP A 121 14.41 -0.80 -8.64
CA ASP A 121 13.96 -1.73 -9.67
C ASP A 121 12.45 -1.67 -9.96
N TYR A 122 11.65 -1.57 -8.91
CA TYR A 122 10.19 -1.51 -9.04
C TYR A 122 9.71 -0.21 -9.74
N ASN A 123 10.46 0.89 -9.62
CA ASN A 123 10.14 2.15 -10.28
C ASN A 123 10.30 2.01 -11.81
N LEU A 124 11.35 1.32 -12.26
CA LEU A 124 11.54 1.02 -13.68
C LEU A 124 10.40 0.15 -14.23
N PHE A 125 9.94 -0.82 -13.45
CA PHE A 125 8.82 -1.68 -13.84
C PHE A 125 7.49 -0.94 -13.92
N MET A 126 7.19 -0.07 -12.95
CA MET A 126 6.03 0.81 -13.03
C MET A 126 6.12 1.75 -14.23
N LEU A 127 7.29 2.33 -14.51
CA LEU A 127 7.49 3.20 -15.67
C LEU A 127 7.31 2.45 -17.00
N TYR A 128 7.76 1.20 -17.10
CA TYR A 128 7.43 0.35 -18.25
C TYR A 128 5.91 0.19 -18.39
N GLY A 129 5.22 -0.21 -17.32
CA GLY A 129 3.76 -0.37 -17.34
C GLY A 129 2.99 0.90 -17.67
N LEU A 130 3.51 2.07 -17.31
CA LEU A 130 2.90 3.37 -17.59
C LEU A 130 3.12 3.84 -19.03
N SER A 131 4.36 3.69 -19.53
CA SER A 131 4.81 4.26 -20.80
C SER A 131 4.70 3.31 -21.99
N CYS A 132 4.66 1.99 -21.76
CA CYS A 132 4.88 0.95 -22.77
C CYS A 132 6.17 1.17 -23.59
N SER A 133 7.22 1.72 -22.97
CA SER A 133 8.47 2.01 -23.67
C SER A 133 9.16 0.72 -24.16
N PRO A 134 9.43 0.58 -25.47
CA PRO A 134 10.13 -0.60 -26.00
C PRO A 134 11.58 -0.68 -25.51
N VAL A 135 12.18 0.45 -25.14
CA VAL A 135 13.54 0.48 -24.59
C VAL A 135 13.57 -0.11 -23.18
N LEU A 136 12.52 0.13 -22.36
CA LEU A 136 12.41 -0.50 -21.04
C LEU A 136 12.04 -1.98 -21.18
N GLU A 137 11.15 -2.31 -22.11
CA GLU A 137 10.69 -3.68 -22.34
C GLU A 137 11.83 -4.69 -22.47
N VAL A 138 12.86 -4.35 -23.25
CA VAL A 138 14.00 -5.26 -23.52
C VAL A 138 15.01 -5.33 -22.37
N LEU A 139 14.85 -4.55 -21.30
CA LEU A 139 15.77 -4.61 -20.17
C LEU A 139 15.63 -5.94 -19.42
N PRO A 140 16.75 -6.64 -19.12
CA PRO A 140 16.70 -7.90 -18.37
C PRO A 140 15.97 -7.80 -17.04
N LEU A 141 16.03 -6.65 -16.38
CA LEU A 141 15.32 -6.39 -15.13
C LEU A 141 13.80 -6.41 -15.30
N ILE A 142 13.28 -5.77 -16.36
CA ILE A 142 11.84 -5.73 -16.65
C ILE A 142 11.35 -7.14 -16.97
N GLN A 143 12.11 -7.88 -17.77
CA GLN A 143 11.82 -9.28 -18.06
C GLN A 143 11.79 -10.13 -16.80
N LYS A 144 12.73 -9.94 -15.85
CA LYS A 144 12.70 -10.64 -14.56
C LYS A 144 11.45 -10.31 -13.74
N GLN A 145 11.01 -9.05 -13.71
CA GLN A 145 9.79 -8.62 -13.00
C GLN A 145 8.48 -9.07 -13.68
N LEU A 146 8.53 -9.58 -14.90
CA LEU A 146 7.40 -10.26 -15.54
C LEU A 146 7.27 -11.74 -15.14
N ASN A 147 8.10 -12.22 -14.22
CA ASN A 147 8.02 -13.58 -13.69
C ASN A 147 7.61 -13.58 -12.21
N ASP A 148 6.88 -14.62 -11.80
CA ASP A 148 6.40 -14.86 -10.43
C ASP A 148 7.53 -15.02 -9.39
N GLY A 149 8.68 -15.56 -9.81
CA GLY A 149 9.84 -15.78 -8.95
C GLY A 149 10.63 -14.53 -8.53
N PHE A 150 10.29 -13.33 -9.02
CA PHE A 150 11.06 -12.11 -8.74
C PHE A 150 11.11 -11.76 -7.25
N CYS A 151 9.99 -11.90 -6.52
CA CYS A 151 9.86 -11.46 -5.13
C CYS A 151 10.12 -12.54 -4.06
N PHE A 152 10.75 -13.67 -4.40
CA PHE A 152 10.87 -14.84 -3.51
C PHE A 152 11.67 -14.61 -2.20
N TRP A 153 12.53 -13.59 -2.12
CA TRP A 153 13.56 -13.48 -1.09
C TRP A 153 13.12 -12.92 0.29
N SER A 154 11.88 -12.43 0.46
CA SER A 154 11.42 -11.94 1.77
C SER A 154 9.89 -11.99 1.91
N PRO A 155 9.32 -13.13 2.33
CA PRO A 155 7.90 -13.42 2.22
C PRO A 155 7.00 -12.71 3.25
N ILE A 156 7.55 -11.97 4.23
CA ILE A 156 6.73 -11.40 5.31
C ILE A 156 6.80 -9.88 5.33
N MET A 157 8.00 -9.29 5.18
CA MET A 157 8.22 -7.85 5.35
C MET A 157 8.29 -7.04 4.06
N SER A 158 8.43 -7.69 2.92
CA SER A 158 8.76 -6.98 1.69
C SER A 158 7.51 -6.41 1.01
N PRO A 159 7.54 -5.14 0.55
CA PRO A 159 6.54 -4.60 -0.35
C PRO A 159 6.72 -5.07 -1.80
N CYS A 160 7.71 -5.93 -2.09
CA CYS A 160 8.07 -6.36 -3.45
C CYS A 160 6.87 -6.88 -4.24
N THR A 161 6.15 -7.89 -3.74
CA THR A 161 4.99 -8.48 -4.43
C THR A 161 3.93 -7.41 -4.74
N THR A 162 3.69 -6.51 -3.78
CA THR A 162 2.73 -5.40 -3.93
C THR A 162 3.17 -4.40 -4.98
N HIS A 163 4.45 -4.03 -5.02
CA HIS A 163 5.02 -3.13 -6.03
C HIS A 163 5.03 -3.77 -7.42
N GLN A 164 5.35 -5.06 -7.52
CA GLN A 164 5.28 -5.82 -8.76
C GLN A 164 3.83 -5.85 -9.28
N LEU A 165 2.85 -6.16 -8.42
CA LEU A 165 1.44 -6.15 -8.80
C LEU A 165 0.99 -4.76 -9.28
N MET A 166 1.45 -3.68 -8.66
CA MET A 166 1.13 -2.33 -9.11
C MET A 166 1.68 -2.05 -10.52
N GLY A 167 2.90 -2.49 -10.84
CA GLY A 167 3.44 -2.47 -12.20
C GLY A 167 2.58 -3.26 -13.19
N VAL A 168 2.16 -4.47 -12.81
CA VAL A 168 1.25 -5.31 -13.59
C VAL A 168 -0.08 -4.61 -13.88
N LYS A 169 -0.68 -3.92 -12.89
CA LYS A 169 -1.91 -3.14 -13.10
C LYS A 169 -1.71 -2.03 -14.14
N PHE A 170 -0.55 -1.37 -14.16
CA PHE A 170 -0.25 -0.39 -15.19
C PHE A 170 -0.10 -1.04 -16.58
N ILE A 171 0.63 -2.16 -16.68
CA ILE A 171 0.77 -2.94 -17.92
C ILE A 171 -0.60 -3.30 -18.49
N GLN A 172 -1.50 -3.83 -17.66
CA GLN A 172 -2.85 -4.19 -18.08
C GLN A 172 -3.68 -2.98 -18.53
N LYS A 173 -3.65 -1.89 -17.75
CA LYS A 173 -4.38 -0.65 -18.06
C LYS A 173 -3.91 -0.04 -19.37
N ARG A 174 -2.62 -0.15 -19.69
CA ARG A 174 -1.97 0.43 -20.87
C ARG A 174 -1.81 -0.55 -22.03
N ARG A 175 -2.09 -1.83 -21.79
CA ARG A 175 -1.90 -2.94 -22.74
C ARG A 175 -0.47 -3.02 -23.27
N CYS A 176 0.52 -2.85 -22.40
CA CYS A 176 1.92 -3.03 -22.75
C CYS A 176 2.24 -4.53 -22.90
N GLY A 177 3.12 -4.89 -23.84
CA GLY A 177 3.60 -6.27 -24.00
C GLY A 177 2.49 -7.33 -24.10
N THR A 178 2.74 -8.50 -23.50
CA THR A 178 1.80 -9.63 -23.49
C THR A 178 0.81 -9.50 -22.32
N VAL A 179 -0.37 -8.95 -22.59
CA VAL A 179 -1.44 -8.81 -21.59
C VAL A 179 -1.83 -10.14 -20.93
N ALA A 180 -1.78 -11.26 -21.67
CA ALA A 180 -2.05 -12.59 -21.10
C ALA A 180 -1.06 -12.96 -19.99
N ALA A 181 0.24 -12.75 -20.20
CA ALA A 181 1.28 -13.02 -19.21
C ALA A 181 1.11 -12.10 -17.98
N ALA A 182 0.72 -10.84 -18.19
CA ALA A 182 0.42 -9.93 -17.09
C ALA A 182 -0.78 -10.40 -16.24
N ASN A 183 -1.82 -10.99 -16.87
CA ASN A 183 -2.97 -11.54 -16.16
C ASN A 183 -2.61 -12.80 -15.37
N GLU A 184 -1.79 -13.68 -15.93
CA GLU A 184 -1.28 -14.87 -15.22
C GLU A 184 -0.47 -14.46 -13.98
N LEU A 185 0.48 -13.53 -14.17
CA LEU A 185 1.27 -13.00 -13.06
C LEU A 185 0.41 -12.31 -11.99
N GLU A 186 -0.66 -11.60 -12.37
CA GLU A 186 -1.59 -11.01 -11.41
C GLU A 186 -2.19 -12.07 -10.46
N VAL A 187 -2.60 -13.22 -10.98
CA VAL A 187 -3.19 -14.30 -10.16
C VAL A 187 -2.20 -14.77 -9.10
N ASP A 188 -0.95 -15.05 -9.48
CA ASP A 188 0.09 -15.53 -8.57
C ASP A 188 0.44 -14.48 -7.49
N LEU A 189 0.53 -13.21 -7.90
CA LEU A 189 0.83 -12.11 -6.97
C LEU A 189 -0.32 -11.86 -5.98
N LEU A 190 -1.57 -12.01 -6.41
CA LEU A 190 -2.74 -11.86 -5.53
C LEU A 190 -2.79 -12.98 -4.48
N GLU A 191 -2.48 -14.22 -4.87
CA GLU A 191 -2.40 -15.35 -3.92
C GLU A 191 -1.29 -15.10 -2.88
N ASP A 192 -0.10 -14.66 -3.32
CA ASP A 192 0.98 -14.33 -2.41
C ASP A 192 0.60 -13.18 -1.47
N ILE A 193 0.01 -12.08 -1.97
CA ILE A 193 -0.47 -10.97 -1.14
C ILE A 193 -1.51 -11.44 -0.11
N GLN A 194 -2.45 -12.29 -0.50
CA GLN A 194 -3.47 -12.81 0.41
C GLN A 194 -2.84 -13.68 1.52
N ARG A 195 -1.87 -14.52 1.16
CA ARG A 195 -1.09 -15.31 2.12
C ARG A 195 -0.32 -14.40 3.08
N GLN A 196 0.38 -13.39 2.55
CA GLN A 196 1.14 -12.42 3.33
C GLN A 196 0.25 -11.68 4.34
N LEU A 197 -0.91 -11.15 3.89
CA LEU A 197 -1.88 -10.51 4.77
C LEU A 197 -2.44 -11.45 5.83
N SER A 198 -2.57 -12.75 5.53
CA SER A 198 -3.08 -13.73 6.49
C SER A 198 -2.08 -14.05 7.61
N ILE A 199 -0.77 -14.03 7.32
CA ILE A 199 0.28 -14.40 8.28
C ILE A 199 0.97 -13.20 8.93
N ASP A 200 0.90 -12.01 8.33
CA ASP A 200 1.51 -10.78 8.83
C ASP A 200 0.46 -9.85 9.47
N PRO A 201 0.28 -9.90 10.79
CA PRO A 201 -0.74 -9.10 11.48
C PRO A 201 -0.32 -7.64 11.69
N ARG A 202 0.89 -7.25 11.27
CA ARG A 202 1.45 -5.93 11.59
C ARG A 202 0.76 -4.86 10.77
N MET A 203 0.10 -3.94 11.46
CA MET A 203 -0.54 -2.79 10.85
C MET A 203 0.50 -1.72 10.52
N GLY A 204 0.55 -1.31 9.26
CA GLY A 204 1.43 -0.25 8.77
C GLY A 204 1.28 -0.09 7.26
N ASP A 205 2.26 0.53 6.63
CA ASP A 205 2.29 0.82 5.20
C ASP A 205 1.96 -0.38 4.31
N VAL A 206 2.76 -1.45 4.43
CA VAL A 206 2.62 -2.63 3.57
C VAL A 206 1.26 -3.32 3.75
N TYR A 207 0.67 -3.28 4.94
CA TYR A 207 -0.65 -3.87 5.20
C TYR A 207 -1.77 -3.12 4.46
N ILE A 208 -1.74 -1.78 4.50
CA ILE A 208 -2.69 -0.94 3.76
C ILE A 208 -2.49 -1.15 2.27
N GLN A 209 -1.24 -1.08 1.80
CA GLN A 209 -0.90 -1.23 0.39
C GLN A 209 -1.36 -2.57 -0.19
N ARG A 210 -1.13 -3.69 0.53
CA ARG A 210 -1.59 -5.03 0.13
C ARG A 210 -3.12 -5.09 0.02
N THR A 211 -3.82 -4.59 1.03
CA THR A 211 -5.31 -4.56 1.03
C THR A 211 -5.85 -3.69 -0.11
N MET A 212 -5.24 -2.53 -0.33
CA MET A 212 -5.54 -1.64 -1.45
C MET A 212 -5.33 -2.33 -2.80
N MET A 213 -4.25 -3.10 -2.96
CA MET A 213 -3.97 -3.80 -4.22
C MET A 213 -4.94 -4.95 -4.49
N LEU A 214 -5.41 -5.68 -3.47
CA LEU A 214 -6.48 -6.67 -3.65
C LEU A 214 -7.77 -5.99 -4.16
N MET A 215 -8.15 -4.86 -3.55
CA MET A 215 -9.32 -4.08 -3.96
C MET A 215 -9.17 -3.51 -5.38
N LEU A 216 -8.00 -2.94 -5.71
CA LEU A 216 -7.71 -2.39 -7.04
C LEU A 216 -7.77 -3.45 -8.14
N SER A 217 -7.42 -4.69 -7.81
CA SER A 217 -7.40 -5.82 -8.72
C SER A 217 -8.77 -6.47 -8.90
N ARG A 218 -9.82 -5.92 -8.28
CA ARG A 218 -11.17 -6.50 -8.23
C ARG A 218 -11.21 -7.90 -7.61
N ALA A 219 -10.20 -8.25 -6.82
CA ALA A 219 -10.13 -9.48 -6.04
C ALA A 219 -10.86 -9.29 -4.70
N HIS A 220 -12.06 -8.71 -4.75
CA HIS A 220 -12.84 -8.30 -3.58
C HIS A 220 -13.12 -9.46 -2.64
N ASP A 221 -13.42 -10.64 -3.19
CA ASP A 221 -13.70 -11.87 -2.45
C ASP A 221 -12.49 -12.38 -1.63
N HIS A 222 -11.28 -11.93 -1.96
CA HIS A 222 -10.07 -12.28 -1.23
C HIS A 222 -9.80 -11.33 -0.05
N VAL A 223 -10.50 -10.19 0.04
CA VAL A 223 -10.34 -9.20 1.11
C VAL A 223 -11.21 -9.59 2.30
N LYS A 224 -10.56 -9.92 3.43
CA LYS A 224 -11.30 -10.21 4.66
C LYS A 224 -11.82 -8.91 5.28
N PRO A 225 -13.09 -8.83 5.70
CA PRO A 225 -13.65 -7.68 6.43
C PRO A 225 -12.80 -7.20 7.61
N VAL A 226 -12.16 -8.13 8.33
CA VAL A 226 -11.30 -7.81 9.48
C VAL A 226 -10.07 -6.98 9.09
N TRP A 227 -9.56 -7.10 7.87
CA TRP A 227 -8.43 -6.29 7.41
C TRP A 227 -8.84 -4.83 7.23
N ILE A 228 -10.02 -4.61 6.64
CA ILE A 228 -10.61 -3.26 6.49
C ILE A 228 -10.90 -2.66 7.85
N GLN A 229 -11.55 -3.42 8.74
CA GLN A 229 -11.84 -2.98 10.11
C GLN A 229 -10.56 -2.57 10.85
N ARG A 230 -9.50 -3.39 10.79
CA ARG A 230 -8.22 -3.07 11.44
C ARG A 230 -7.61 -1.79 10.88
N ILE A 231 -7.64 -1.59 9.56
CA ILE A 231 -7.15 -0.35 8.94
C ILE A 231 -7.92 0.86 9.49
N MET A 232 -9.25 0.78 9.56
CA MET A 232 -10.09 1.87 10.07
C MET A 232 -9.86 2.14 11.57
N GLU A 233 -9.71 1.10 12.38
CA GLU A 233 -9.40 1.21 13.82
C GLU A 233 -8.03 1.86 14.10
N HIS A 234 -7.13 1.87 13.11
CA HIS A 234 -5.81 2.51 13.20
C HIS A 234 -5.77 3.93 12.61
N GLN A 235 -6.92 4.48 12.17
CA GLN A 235 -6.99 5.89 11.82
C GLN A 235 -6.75 6.75 13.07
N LEU A 236 -5.82 7.70 12.99
CA LEU A 236 -5.55 8.66 14.05
C LEU A 236 -6.73 9.64 14.20
N ALA A 237 -6.81 10.30 15.36
CA ALA A 237 -7.87 11.24 15.66
C ALA A 237 -7.96 12.42 14.67
N ASP A 238 -6.85 12.76 14.01
CA ASP A 238 -6.78 13.82 13.01
C ASP A 238 -7.18 13.37 11.59
N GLY A 239 -7.48 12.07 11.40
CA GLY A 239 -7.87 11.48 10.11
C GLY A 239 -6.73 10.83 9.34
N SER A 240 -5.48 10.94 9.80
CA SER A 240 -4.32 10.33 9.15
C SER A 240 -4.05 8.90 9.60
N TRP A 241 -3.07 8.24 8.98
CA TRP A 241 -2.50 6.97 9.44
C TRP A 241 -1.03 7.14 9.81
N THR A 242 -0.54 6.24 10.64
CA THR A 242 0.88 6.13 10.99
C THR A 242 1.50 4.89 10.32
N ASN A 243 2.83 4.89 10.14
CA ASN A 243 3.58 3.71 9.70
C ASN A 243 4.10 2.88 10.91
N PHE A 244 3.26 2.74 11.93
CA PHE A 244 3.58 2.02 13.16
C PHE A 244 2.34 1.25 13.60
N GLY A 245 2.51 -0.01 13.98
CA GLY A 245 1.43 -0.86 14.47
C GLY A 245 1.41 -0.88 15.99
N PRO A 246 0.76 0.09 16.68
CA PRO A 246 0.71 0.11 18.13
C PRO A 246 0.05 -1.16 18.68
N LEU A 247 0.62 -1.70 19.75
CA LEU A 247 0.05 -2.83 20.49
C LEU A 247 -0.44 -2.40 21.87
N ILE A 248 0.41 -1.68 22.60
CA ILE A 248 0.15 -1.33 24.01
C ILE A 248 0.62 0.10 24.27
N ALA A 249 -0.21 0.92 24.90
CA ALA A 249 0.19 2.25 25.38
C ALA A 249 1.16 2.10 26.57
N VAL A 250 2.26 2.85 26.55
CA VAL A 250 3.28 2.84 27.63
C VAL A 250 3.37 4.17 28.39
N GLY A 251 2.44 5.10 28.13
CA GLY A 251 2.35 6.43 28.75
C GLY A 251 2.91 7.56 27.87
N ASN A 252 2.56 8.80 28.18
CA ASN A 252 3.00 10.03 27.48
C ASN A 252 2.81 9.96 25.95
N ASP A 253 1.64 9.50 25.47
CA ASP A 253 1.34 9.33 24.04
C ASP A 253 2.30 8.40 23.27
N ARG A 254 3.04 7.56 23.99
CA ARG A 254 3.93 6.55 23.42
C ARG A 254 3.32 5.16 23.48
N PHE A 255 3.65 4.37 22.47
CA PHE A 255 3.12 3.03 22.26
C PHE A 255 4.27 2.07 21.98
N PHE A 256 4.23 0.91 22.64
CA PHE A 256 5.00 -0.26 22.25
C PHE A 256 4.26 -0.98 21.11
N GLY A 257 4.98 -1.34 20.05
CA GLY A 257 4.36 -1.93 18.87
C GLY A 257 5.34 -2.22 17.74
N PHE A 258 4.78 -2.52 16.56
CA PHE A 258 5.54 -2.92 15.39
C PHE A 258 6.02 -1.72 14.57
N SER A 259 7.33 -1.68 14.37
CA SER A 259 8.02 -0.86 13.37
C SER A 259 8.29 -1.65 12.09
N TYR A 260 8.92 -0.98 11.12
CA TYR A 260 9.43 -1.62 9.91
C TYR A 260 10.43 -2.76 10.22
N TRP A 261 11.35 -2.56 11.16
CA TRP A 261 12.42 -3.53 11.44
C TRP A 261 12.02 -4.58 12.49
N PHE A 262 11.41 -4.15 13.59
CA PHE A 262 10.96 -5.03 14.67
C PHE A 262 9.99 -4.31 15.62
N LEU A 263 10.10 -4.53 16.92
CA LEU A 263 9.35 -3.84 17.98
C LEU A 263 10.04 -2.53 18.36
N ASP A 264 9.26 -1.49 18.64
CA ASP A 264 9.76 -0.18 19.06
C ASP A 264 8.77 0.53 20.00
N ILE A 265 9.22 1.59 20.69
CA ILE A 265 8.40 2.49 21.52
C ILE A 265 8.45 3.90 20.97
N ARG A 266 7.37 4.34 20.33
CA ARG A 266 7.29 5.67 19.70
C ARG A 266 5.92 6.31 19.84
N GLU A 267 5.86 7.60 19.53
CA GLU A 267 4.61 8.34 19.36
C GLU A 267 3.95 7.95 18.04
N LEU A 268 2.63 8.04 18.00
CA LEU A 268 1.88 7.92 16.75
C LEU A 268 2.01 9.22 15.98
N LYS A 269 2.73 9.17 14.86
CA LYS A 269 2.89 10.32 13.96
C LYS A 269 2.21 10.03 12.65
N ALA A 270 1.46 11.02 12.17
CA ALA A 270 0.86 11.02 10.85
C ALA A 270 1.94 10.76 9.78
N ASN A 271 1.60 9.96 8.78
CA ASN A 271 2.49 9.59 7.70
C ASN A 271 1.74 9.67 6.37
N PHE A 272 2.24 10.52 5.47
CA PHE A 272 1.58 10.77 4.19
C PHE A 272 1.49 9.52 3.32
N HIS A 273 2.53 8.68 3.30
CA HIS A 273 2.57 7.44 2.54
C HIS A 273 1.39 6.52 2.89
N THR A 274 1.23 6.21 4.18
CA THR A 274 0.11 5.39 4.67
C THR A 274 -1.26 6.06 4.50
N THR A 275 -1.33 7.38 4.65
CA THR A 275 -2.58 8.13 4.53
C THR A 275 -3.08 8.17 3.09
N ALA A 276 -2.21 8.43 2.11
CA ALA A 276 -2.59 8.47 0.71
C ALA A 276 -3.07 7.10 0.19
N GLN A 277 -2.44 6.01 0.64
CA GLN A 277 -2.90 4.66 0.35
C GLN A 277 -4.26 4.37 1.00
N ALA A 278 -4.46 4.76 2.26
CA ALA A 278 -5.74 4.58 2.95
C ALA A 278 -6.86 5.36 2.28
N ILE A 279 -6.63 6.62 1.87
CA ILE A 279 -7.59 7.42 1.10
C ILE A 279 -8.03 6.66 -0.16
N TYR A 280 -7.08 6.10 -0.90
CA TYR A 280 -7.40 5.37 -2.12
C TYR A 280 -8.12 4.05 -1.87
N LEU A 281 -7.72 3.31 -0.84
CA LEU A 281 -8.46 2.14 -0.39
C LEU A 281 -9.92 2.49 -0.02
N MET A 282 -10.15 3.56 0.75
CA MET A 282 -11.51 3.97 1.12
C MET A 282 -12.33 4.37 -0.10
N ALA A 283 -11.73 5.07 -1.07
CA ALA A 283 -12.41 5.40 -2.33
C ALA A 283 -12.83 4.15 -3.12
N LEU A 284 -11.93 3.15 -3.24
CA LEU A 284 -12.22 1.86 -3.87
C LEU A 284 -13.35 1.11 -3.14
N LEU A 285 -13.31 1.10 -1.80
CA LEU A 285 -14.34 0.47 -0.97
C LEU A 285 -15.71 1.15 -1.13
N MET A 286 -15.75 2.48 -1.21
CA MET A 286 -17.00 3.23 -1.44
C MET A 286 -17.62 2.91 -2.81
N GLU A 287 -16.79 2.78 -3.85
CA GLU A 287 -17.21 2.44 -5.21
C GLU A 287 -17.74 1.00 -5.30
N SER A 288 -17.07 0.06 -4.63
CA SER A 288 -17.38 -1.38 -4.72
C SER A 288 -18.25 -1.92 -3.58
N TYR A 289 -18.70 -1.06 -2.66
CA TYR A 289 -19.34 -1.48 -1.40
C TYR A 289 -20.49 -2.48 -1.59
N ASP A 290 -21.34 -2.21 -2.59
CA ASP A 290 -22.55 -3.00 -2.80
C ASP A 290 -22.24 -4.41 -3.35
N GLY A 291 -21.02 -4.63 -3.88
CA GLY A 291 -20.53 -5.93 -4.34
C GLY A 291 -19.71 -6.70 -3.29
N LEU A 292 -19.52 -6.16 -2.08
CA LEU A 292 -18.80 -6.82 -0.97
C LEU A 292 -19.73 -7.58 -0.01
N ASN A 293 -21.05 -7.45 -0.16
CA ASN A 293 -22.08 -8.05 0.71
C ASN A 293 -22.72 -9.30 0.09
#